data_AF-D5VTH4-F1
#
_entry.id   AF-D5VTH4-F1
#
_cell.length_a   1.000
_cell.length_b   1.000
_cell.length_c   1.000
_cell.angle_alpha   90.00
_cell.angle_beta   90.00
_cell.angle_gamma   90.00
#
_symmetry.space_group_name_H-M   'P 1'
#
loop_
_entity.id
_entity.type
_entity.pdbx_description
1 polymer ?
#
loop_
_entity_poly.entity_id
_entity_poly.type
_entity_poly.pdbx_seq_one_letter_code
_entity_poly.pdbx_strand_id
1 'polypeptide(L)'
;MLHVIGTFIFGIILGYLFQRARMCFIGGMRDLYLIRDTWLIKGLFGFFIGALIGYIIFSAIGKIPAFPWFVAKGLTPIPGDPLGAKGSLIGHLILAIIGGFGVGFFSVIQGGCPLRNYVMAAEGNKTAMAYIVGLCVGAIIFHTVVAPLVKMLLL
;
A
#
# COMPACT_ATOMS: atom_id res chain seq x y z
N MET A 1 -21.39 -5.78 12.30
CA MET A 1 -21.94 -4.43 12.60
C MET A 1 -20.87 -3.54 13.26
N LEU A 2 -20.39 -3.86 14.48
CA LEU A 2 -19.40 -3.04 15.19
C LEU A 2 -18.09 -2.77 14.39
N HIS A 3 -17.57 -3.78 13.69
CA HIS A 3 -16.35 -3.64 12.88
C HIS A 3 -16.50 -2.66 11.71
N VAL A 4 -17.67 -2.59 11.07
CA VAL A 4 -17.91 -1.71 9.91
C VAL A 4 -17.86 -0.24 10.34
N ILE A 5 -18.58 0.08 11.42
CA ILE A 5 -18.58 1.43 12.02
C ILE A 5 -17.16 1.81 12.47
N GLY A 6 -16.45 0.87 13.11
CA GLY A 6 -15.04 1.08 13.49
C GLY A 6 -14.17 1.45 12.29
N THR A 7 -14.19 0.67 11.21
CA THR A 7 -13.39 0.97 10.00
C THR A 7 -13.77 2.29 9.34
N PHE A 8 -15.04 2.68 9.39
CA PHE A 8 -15.51 3.95 8.81
C PHE A 8 -14.98 5.15 9.61
N ILE A 9 -15.05 5.10 10.94
CA ILE A 9 -14.51 6.14 11.82
C ILE A 9 -12.99 6.26 11.63
N PHE A 10 -12.27 5.14 11.60
CA PHE A 10 -10.84 5.12 11.32
C PHE A 10 -10.51 5.72 9.95
N GLY A 11 -11.30 5.42 8.91
CA GLY A 11 -11.15 5.98 7.57
C GLY A 11 -11.28 7.51 7.56
N ILE A 12 -12.27 8.07 8.25
CA ILE A 12 -12.46 9.53 8.36
C ILE A 12 -11.27 10.18 9.07
N ILE A 13 -10.83 9.61 10.20
CA ILE A 13 -9.71 10.14 10.98
C ILE A 13 -8.42 10.15 10.14
N LEU A 14 -8.12 9.03 9.47
CA LEU A 14 -6.95 8.92 8.61
C LEU A 14 -7.04 9.86 7.40
N GLY A 15 -8.22 9.96 6.77
CA GLY A 15 -8.45 10.89 5.67
C GLY A 15 -8.15 12.34 6.04
N TYR A 16 -8.67 12.80 7.18
CA TYR A 16 -8.40 14.14 7.70
C TYR A 16 -6.91 14.37 7.98
N LEU A 17 -6.24 13.39 8.60
CA LEU A 17 -4.80 13.47 8.89
C LEU A 17 -3.96 13.57 7.62
N PHE A 18 -4.27 12.75 6.61
CA PHE A 18 -3.54 12.76 5.33
C PHE A 18 -3.76 14.04 4.53
N GLN A 19 -4.95 14.63 4.60
CA GLN A 19 -5.24 15.92 3.97
C GLN A 19 -4.44 17.05 4.61
N ARG A 20 -4.39 17.10 5.94
CA ARG A 20 -3.60 18.11 6.68
C ARG A 20 -2.09 17.96 6.44
N ALA A 21 -1.60 16.72 6.43
CA ALA A 21 -0.18 16.43 6.29
C ALA A 21 0.33 16.49 4.83
N ARG A 22 -0.57 16.59 3.83
CA ARG A 22 -0.24 16.57 2.38
C ARG A 22 0.75 15.46 2.01
N MET A 23 0.51 14.27 2.53
CA MET A 23 1.46 13.16 2.48
C MET A 23 1.68 12.66 1.05
N CYS A 24 2.94 12.63 0.61
CA CYS A 24 3.34 12.10 -0.69
C CYS A 24 4.63 11.27 -0.54
N PHE A 25 4.53 9.96 -0.70
CA PHE A 25 5.69 9.05 -0.57
C PHE A 25 6.76 9.30 -1.63
N ILE A 26 6.35 9.55 -2.88
CA ILE A 26 7.26 9.90 -3.98
C ILE A 26 7.88 11.28 -3.74
N GLY A 27 7.09 12.21 -3.20
CA GLY A 27 7.53 13.55 -2.84
C GLY A 27 8.64 13.51 -1.80
N GLY A 28 8.50 12.69 -0.75
CA GLY A 28 9.52 12.55 0.30
C GLY A 28 10.88 12.13 -0.25
N MET A 29 10.93 11.15 -1.16
CA MET A 29 12.20 10.71 -1.77
C MET A 29 12.85 11.80 -2.64
N ARG A 30 12.04 12.52 -3.43
CA ARG A 30 12.52 13.63 -4.27
C ARG A 30 13.05 14.79 -3.42
N ASP A 31 12.32 15.15 -2.37
CA ASP A 31 12.61 16.30 -1.51
C ASP A 31 13.88 16.09 -0.69
N LEU A 32 14.09 14.86 -0.21
CA LEU A 32 15.35 14.46 0.44
C LEU A 32 16.55 14.59 -0.51
N TYR A 33 16.41 14.16 -1.77
CA TYR A 33 17.53 14.15 -2.70
C TYR A 33 17.86 15.55 -3.23
N LEU A 34 16.85 16.34 -3.60
CA LEU A 34 17.05 17.63 -4.26
C LEU A 34 17.21 18.79 -3.26
N ILE A 35 16.35 18.85 -2.24
CA ILE A 35 16.23 20.00 -1.33
C ILE A 35 16.80 19.67 0.06
N ARG A 36 17.03 18.39 0.36
CA ARG A 36 17.42 17.86 1.67
C ARG A 36 16.42 18.17 2.77
N ASP A 37 15.14 18.36 2.42
CA ASP A 37 14.09 18.46 3.40
C ASP A 37 13.69 17.07 3.91
N THR A 38 13.67 16.91 5.23
CA THR A 38 13.37 15.62 5.89
C THR A 38 11.95 15.54 6.44
N TRP A 39 11.15 16.59 6.30
CA TRP A 39 9.81 16.70 6.88
C TRP A 39 8.88 15.60 6.33
N LEU A 40 8.80 15.45 5.01
CA LEU A 40 7.95 14.43 4.38
C LEU A 40 8.45 13.01 4.65
N ILE A 41 9.77 12.80 4.74
CA ILE A 41 10.35 11.49 5.03
C ILE A 41 10.09 11.04 6.46
N LYS A 42 10.13 11.95 7.44
CA LYS A 42 9.72 11.64 8.82
C LYS A 42 8.28 11.13 8.86
N GLY A 43 7.40 11.68 8.03
CA GLY A 43 6.04 11.17 7.85
C GLY A 43 5.97 9.74 7.30
N LEU A 44 6.79 9.42 6.28
CA LEU A 44 6.90 8.05 5.73
C LEU A 44 7.37 7.05 6.78
N PHE A 45 8.43 7.38 7.52
CA PHE A 45 8.90 6.52 8.62
C PHE A 45 7.88 6.41 9.75
N GLY A 46 7.17 7.50 10.08
CA GLY A 46 6.09 7.50 11.07
C GLY A 46 4.95 6.55 10.69
N PHE A 47 4.56 6.51 9.41
CA PHE A 47 3.57 5.56 8.91
C PHE A 47 4.06 4.12 9.02
N PHE A 48 5.32 3.85 8.63
CA PHE A 48 5.91 2.52 8.70
C PHE A 48 6.01 2.00 10.13
N ILE A 49 6.52 2.82 11.05
CA ILE A 49 6.63 2.49 12.48
C ILE A 49 5.23 2.33 13.09
N GLY A 50 4.29 3.22 12.78
CA GLY A 50 2.91 3.13 13.26
C GLY A 50 2.21 1.85 12.81
N ALA A 51 2.39 1.43 11.56
CA ALA A 51 1.88 0.17 11.07
C ALA A 51 2.51 -1.01 11.81
N LEU A 52 3.84 -1.02 12.00
CA LEU A 52 4.56 -2.09 12.68
C LEU A 52 4.09 -2.24 14.14
N ILE A 53 3.99 -1.13 14.87
CA ILE A 53 3.46 -1.10 16.24
C ILE A 53 2.01 -1.59 16.27
N GLY A 54 1.17 -1.12 15.35
CA GLY A 54 -0.21 -1.57 15.23
C GLY A 54 -0.31 -3.08 15.05
N TYR A 55 0.47 -3.65 14.12
CA TYR A 55 0.50 -5.10 13.90
C TYR A 55 1.00 -5.90 15.12
N ILE A 56 2.00 -5.39 15.86
CA ILE A 56 2.44 -6.02 17.12
C ILE A 56 1.33 -6.02 18.16
N ILE A 57 0.63 -4.90 18.35
CA ILE A 57 -0.48 -4.78 19.30
C ILE A 57 -1.62 -5.74 18.92
N PHE A 58 -2.00 -5.81 17.65
CA PHE A 58 -3.02 -6.75 17.17
C PHE A 58 -2.60 -8.22 17.30
N SER A 59 -1.31 -8.52 17.20
CA SER A 59 -0.75 -9.85 17.47
C SER A 59 -0.82 -10.19 18.96
N ALA A 60 -0.54 -9.25 19.86
CA ALA A 60 -0.66 -9.45 21.31
C ALA A 60 -2.11 -9.69 21.77
N ILE A 61 -3.09 -9.10 21.08
CA ILE A 61 -4.53 -9.28 21.32
C ILE A 61 -5.05 -10.61 20.73
N GLY A 62 -4.19 -11.40 20.06
CA GLY A 62 -4.51 -12.74 19.57
C GLY A 62 -5.46 -12.77 18.36
N LYS A 63 -5.67 -11.64 17.68
CA LYS A 63 -6.56 -11.53 16.50
C LYS A 63 -5.85 -11.82 15.18
N ILE A 64 -4.51 -11.86 15.18
CA ILE A 64 -3.68 -12.14 13.99
C ILE A 64 -2.68 -13.25 14.36
N PRO A 65 -2.56 -14.34 13.56
CA PRO A 65 -1.56 -15.36 13.81
C PRO A 65 -0.14 -14.82 13.53
N ALA A 66 0.62 -14.60 14.60
CA ALA A 66 2.07 -14.39 14.67
C ALA A 66 2.68 -13.33 13.74
N PHE A 67 2.66 -12.06 14.20
CA PHE A 67 3.53 -11.00 13.70
C PHE A 67 4.70 -10.82 14.69
N PRO A 68 5.98 -10.88 14.28
CA PRO A 68 6.51 -10.83 12.91
C PRO A 68 6.50 -12.20 12.22
N TRP A 69 5.86 -12.26 11.05
CA TRP A 69 5.74 -13.49 10.27
C TRP A 69 7.10 -14.05 9.79
N PHE A 70 8.12 -13.19 9.65
CA PHE A 70 9.51 -13.58 9.37
C PHE A 70 10.10 -14.50 10.45
N VAL A 71 9.70 -14.32 11.72
CA VAL A 71 10.21 -15.08 12.87
C VAL A 71 9.46 -16.41 13.03
N ALA A 72 8.17 -16.45 12.71
CA ALA A 72 7.33 -17.64 12.91
C ALA A 72 7.30 -18.60 11.70
N LYS A 73 7.55 -18.12 10.48
CA LYS A 73 7.39 -18.91 9.23
C LYS A 73 8.59 -18.82 8.27
N GLY A 74 9.68 -18.15 8.65
CA GLY A 74 10.87 -17.97 7.80
C GLY A 74 10.60 -17.18 6.51
N LEU A 75 11.49 -17.29 5.53
CA LEU A 75 11.40 -16.72 4.17
C LEU A 75 10.30 -17.38 3.28
N THR A 76 9.15 -17.76 3.86
CA THR A 76 7.99 -18.19 3.05
C THR A 76 7.31 -16.95 2.42
N PRO A 77 6.15 -17.01 1.74
CA PRO A 77 5.48 -15.80 1.23
C PRO A 77 4.44 -15.19 2.19
N ILE A 78 4.35 -13.85 2.18
CA ILE A 78 3.60 -13.02 3.13
C ILE A 78 2.11 -13.43 3.14
N PRO A 79 1.46 -13.58 4.31
CA PRO A 79 0.03 -13.86 4.38
C PRO A 79 -0.76 -12.69 3.74
N GLY A 80 -1.35 -12.93 2.57
CA GLY A 80 -2.04 -11.92 1.77
C GLY A 80 -1.46 -11.71 0.37
N ASP A 81 -0.39 -12.41 0.01
CA ASP A 81 0.17 -12.34 -1.34
C ASP A 81 -0.75 -12.98 -2.40
N PRO A 82 -0.94 -12.37 -3.60
CA PRO A 82 -1.67 -12.97 -4.70
C PRO A 82 -1.20 -14.39 -5.11
N LEU A 83 0.05 -14.79 -4.87
CA LEU A 83 0.55 -16.14 -5.21
C LEU A 83 0.24 -17.22 -4.14
N GLY A 84 -0.09 -16.85 -2.91
CA GLY A 84 -0.36 -17.79 -1.82
C GLY A 84 0.84 -18.62 -1.34
N ALA A 85 0.60 -19.46 -0.31
CA ALA A 85 1.62 -20.19 0.45
C ALA A 85 2.44 -21.26 -0.31
N LYS A 86 2.25 -21.42 -1.63
CA LYS A 86 2.91 -22.43 -2.48
C LYS A 86 3.76 -21.83 -3.61
N GLY A 87 3.80 -20.51 -3.77
CA GLY A 87 4.56 -19.88 -4.86
C GLY A 87 6.07 -19.89 -4.60
N SER A 88 6.87 -20.11 -5.65
CA SER A 88 8.32 -19.93 -5.60
C SER A 88 8.68 -18.52 -5.15
N LEU A 89 9.68 -18.39 -4.26
CA LEU A 89 10.18 -17.10 -3.73
C LEU A 89 10.57 -16.14 -4.87
N ILE A 90 11.07 -16.70 -5.97
CA ILE A 90 11.45 -15.98 -7.18
C ILE A 90 10.22 -15.36 -7.88
N GLY A 91 9.08 -16.06 -7.91
CA GLY A 91 7.85 -15.54 -8.51
C GLY A 91 7.32 -14.30 -7.80
N HIS A 92 7.39 -14.31 -6.47
CA HIS A 92 7.00 -13.17 -5.64
C HIS A 92 7.90 -11.96 -5.86
N LEU A 93 9.22 -12.18 -5.92
CA LEU A 93 10.19 -11.12 -6.16
C LEU A 93 9.99 -10.48 -7.55
N ILE A 94 9.79 -11.31 -8.58
CA ILE A 94 9.52 -10.84 -9.95
C ILE A 94 8.25 -9.99 -9.98
N LEU A 95 7.16 -10.46 -9.36
CA LEU A 95 5.90 -9.74 -9.31
C LEU A 95 6.04 -8.40 -8.56
N ALA A 96 6.76 -8.39 -7.44
CA ALA A 96 6.98 -7.18 -6.65
C ALA A 96 7.85 -6.15 -7.41
N ILE A 97 8.86 -6.60 -8.14
CA ILE A 97 9.72 -5.71 -8.93
C ILE A 97 8.92 -5.12 -10.11
N ILE A 98 8.26 -5.97 -10.90
CA ILE A 98 7.50 -5.52 -12.08
C ILE A 98 6.33 -4.63 -11.65
N GLY A 99 5.56 -5.07 -10.64
CA GLY A 99 4.42 -4.32 -10.13
C GLY A 99 4.83 -3.03 -9.44
N GLY A 100 5.87 -3.06 -8.60
CA GLY A 100 6.41 -1.88 -7.92
C GLY A 100 6.96 -0.85 -8.90
N PHE A 101 7.71 -1.29 -9.91
CA PHE A 101 8.20 -0.42 -10.97
C PHE A 101 7.05 0.18 -11.80
N GLY A 102 6.05 -0.63 -12.15
CA GLY A 102 4.86 -0.16 -12.87
C GLY A 102 4.09 0.91 -12.11
N VAL A 103 3.75 0.64 -10.84
CA VAL A 103 3.06 1.63 -9.98
C VAL A 103 3.90 2.89 -9.83
N GLY A 104 5.21 2.77 -9.64
CA GLY A 104 6.13 3.90 -9.58
C GLY A 104 6.10 4.75 -10.85
N PHE A 105 6.22 4.12 -12.02
CA PHE A 105 6.22 4.79 -13.32
C PHE A 105 4.91 5.54 -13.59
N PHE A 106 3.75 4.87 -13.43
CA PHE A 106 2.45 5.51 -13.62
C PHE A 106 2.15 6.61 -12.59
N SER A 107 2.62 6.45 -11.35
CA SER A 107 2.47 7.47 -10.32
C SER A 107 3.27 8.74 -10.62
N VAL A 108 4.46 8.60 -11.23
CA VAL A 108 5.27 9.77 -11.65
C VAL A 108 4.59 10.52 -12.79
N ILE A 109 4.03 9.82 -13.78
CA ILE A 109 3.29 10.44 -14.90
C ILE A 109 2.10 11.26 -14.40
N GLN A 110 1.34 10.74 -13.42
CA GLN A 110 0.21 11.46 -12.84
C GLN A 110 0.62 12.63 -11.92
N GLY A 111 1.88 12.67 -11.47
CA GLY A 111 2.39 13.70 -10.56
C GLY A 111 2.05 13.46 -9.08
N GLY A 112 1.75 12.22 -8.68
CA GLY A 112 1.37 11.88 -7.31
C GLY A 112 1.40 10.39 -7.01
N CYS A 113 1.56 10.01 -5.73
CA CYS A 113 1.39 8.62 -5.30
C CYS A 113 -0.11 8.29 -5.13
N PRO A 114 -0.49 7.00 -5.09
CA PRO A 114 -1.89 6.60 -4.95
C PRO A 114 -2.60 7.30 -3.77
N LEU A 115 -1.93 7.35 -2.61
CA LEU A 115 -2.46 8.00 -1.40
C LEU A 115 -2.75 9.50 -1.61
N ARG A 116 -1.85 10.22 -2.29
CA ARG A 116 -2.04 11.64 -2.60
C ARG A 116 -3.23 11.85 -3.54
N ASN A 117 -3.41 10.96 -4.52
CA ASN A 117 -4.52 11.05 -5.45
C ASN A 117 -5.87 10.82 -4.74
N TYR A 118 -5.93 9.96 -3.72
CA TYR A 118 -7.13 9.83 -2.86
C TYR A 118 -7.49 11.13 -2.15
N VAL A 119 -6.50 11.82 -1.59
CA VAL A 119 -6.71 13.11 -0.92
C VAL A 119 -7.13 14.19 -1.93
N MET A 120 -6.43 14.29 -3.07
CA MET A 120 -6.75 15.30 -4.09
C MET A 120 -8.11 15.08 -4.76
N ALA A 121 -8.57 13.82 -4.84
CA ALA A 121 -9.93 13.53 -5.28
C ALA A 121 -10.96 14.01 -4.27
N ALA A 122 -10.69 13.89 -2.97
CA ALA A 122 -11.55 14.45 -1.91
C ALA A 122 -11.55 16.00 -1.91
N GLU A 123 -10.47 16.62 -2.36
CA GLU A 123 -10.37 18.08 -2.57
C GLU A 123 -11.09 18.57 -3.84
N GLY A 124 -11.62 17.66 -4.68
CA GLY A 124 -12.37 18.02 -5.88
C GLY A 124 -11.55 18.05 -7.18
N ASN A 125 -10.33 17.52 -7.20
CA ASN A 125 -9.53 17.48 -8.42
C ASN A 125 -10.01 16.38 -9.39
N LYS A 126 -10.52 16.81 -10.55
CA LYS A 126 -11.03 15.94 -11.63
C LYS A 126 -9.99 14.95 -12.17
N THR A 127 -8.71 15.33 -12.25
CA THR A 127 -7.66 14.41 -12.75
C THR A 127 -7.34 13.31 -11.75
N ALA A 128 -7.39 13.62 -10.45
CA ALA A 128 -7.20 12.65 -9.39
C ALA A 128 -8.38 11.67 -9.29
N MET A 129 -9.62 12.14 -9.52
CA MET A 129 -10.80 11.28 -9.59
C MET A 129 -10.69 10.25 -10.73
N ALA A 130 -10.28 10.69 -11.93
CA ALA A 130 -10.08 9.78 -13.07
C ALA A 130 -9.00 8.72 -12.78
N TYR A 131 -7.92 9.10 -12.09
CA TYR A 131 -6.88 8.18 -11.67
C TYR A 131 -7.42 7.10 -10.71
N ILE A 132 -8.24 7.47 -9.72
CA ILE A 132 -8.82 6.51 -8.77
C ILE A 132 -9.74 5.53 -9.48
N VAL A 133 -10.57 6.00 -10.42
CA VAL A 133 -11.42 5.12 -11.22
C VAL A 133 -10.56 4.11 -11.99
N GLY A 134 -9.49 4.58 -12.64
CA GLY A 134 -8.53 3.71 -13.32
C GLY A 134 -7.87 2.69 -12.39
N LEU A 135 -7.49 3.10 -11.18
CA LEU A 135 -6.90 2.23 -10.17
C LEU A 135 -7.90 1.18 -9.66
N CYS A 136 -9.18 1.54 -9.47
CA CYS A 136 -10.25 0.61 -9.11
C CYS A 136 -10.51 -0.42 -10.21
N VAL A 137 -10.61 0.02 -11.47
CA VAL A 137 -10.78 -0.88 -12.62
C VAL A 137 -9.57 -1.81 -12.76
N GLY A 138 -8.36 -1.28 -12.63
CA GLY A 138 -7.12 -2.06 -12.64
C GLY A 138 -7.06 -3.10 -11.52
N ALA A 139 -7.52 -2.78 -10.32
CA ALA A 139 -7.59 -3.73 -9.20
C ALA A 139 -8.54 -4.90 -9.50
N ILE A 140 -9.70 -4.64 -10.09
CA ILE A 140 -10.65 -5.68 -10.50
C ILE A 140 -10.02 -6.59 -11.56
N ILE A 141 -9.39 -6.01 -12.59
CA ILE A 141 -8.71 -6.77 -13.65
C ILE A 141 -7.56 -7.61 -13.08
N PHE A 142 -6.80 -7.06 -12.12
CA PHE A 142 -5.71 -7.79 -11.48
C PHE A 142 -6.20 -9.03 -10.73
N HIS A 143 -7.27 -8.90 -9.95
CA HIS A 143 -7.80 -10.04 -9.19
C HIS A 143 -8.52 -11.09 -10.05
N THR A 144 -9.11 -10.67 -11.17
CA THR A 144 -9.90 -11.57 -12.04
C THR A 144 -9.08 -12.26 -13.12
N VAL A 145 -8.09 -11.57 -13.71
CA VAL A 145 -7.32 -12.09 -14.86
C VAL A 145 -5.87 -12.34 -14.50
N VAL A 146 -5.20 -11.36 -13.87
CA VAL A 146 -3.75 -11.45 -13.64
C VAL A 146 -3.39 -12.43 -12.53
N ALA A 147 -4.11 -12.40 -11.40
CA ALA A 147 -3.87 -13.30 -10.28
C ALA A 147 -4.00 -14.80 -10.64
N PRO A 148 -5.05 -15.27 -11.35
CA PRO A 148 -5.11 -16.66 -11.79
C PRO A 148 -4.07 -17.00 -12.86
N LEU A 149 -3.77 -16.08 -13.79
CA LEU A 149 -2.72 -16.28 -14.80
C LEU A 149 -1.35 -16.46 -14.17
N VAL A 150 -1.01 -15.61 -13.21
CA VAL A 150 0.26 -15.67 -12.47
C VAL A 150 0.35 -16.96 -11.65
N LYS A 151 -0.73 -17.41 -11.01
CA LYS A 151 -0.77 -18.71 -10.32
C LYS A 151 -0.56 -19.89 -11.25
N MET A 152 -1.01 -19.82 -12.51
CA MET A 152 -0.78 -20.88 -13.50
C MET A 152 0.65 -20.86 -14.07
N LEU A 153 1.30 -19.69 -14.08
CA LEU A 153 2.63 -19.53 -14.67
C LEU A 153 3.79 -19.76 -13.67
N LEU A 154 3.55 -19.54 -12.36
CA LEU A 154 4.57 -19.56 -11.31
C LEU A 154 4.42 -20.68 -10.27
N LEU A 155 3.45 -21.58 -10.46
CA LEU A 155 3.20 -22.78 -9.65
C LEU A 155 3.36 -24.01 -10.54
#